data_AF-A0A4V1WNC8-F1
#
_entry.id   AF-A0A4V1WNC8-F1
#
_cell.length_a   1.000
_cell.length_b   1.000
_cell.length_c   1.000
_cell.angle_alpha   90.00
_cell.angle_beta   90.00
_cell.angle_gamma   90.00
#
_symmetry.space_group_name_H-M   'P 1'
#
loop_
_entity.id
_entity.type
_entity.pdbx_description
1 polymer ?
#
loop_
_entity_poly.entity_id
_entity_poly.type
_entity_poly.pdbx_seq_one_letter_code
_entity_poly.pdbx_strand_id
1 'polypeptide(L)'
;MHQNKDDLSDSSNPWLSAKALDKATYFEWLTFRDQYASCVLTHPADKLVAINGIARWISRATGDELVAGLWLGHIIEELCWRRIKEKSRRREEQLYWHRENLVSQTKIWRAPTWSWACQDDGINRSLLTKFHMNHETRHAEAELVEIKVEAKTSGGLERASMSIRSRPLQATFTAWAGHEIPLRDDTRCFGTLRLVDSREEHPGVLQEFSGPDMEFHLDRQDTYLGTGQPDPQYGYIVVLQQCVHGQHFKADRKTGASENQGGEINGKEEKADGKESVEAIENPKISWVESDSAEALFLQTRDNITFERAGLIQFGGSNAVGRILEAHYIAEERVITLV
;
A
#
# COMPACT_ATOMS: atom_id res chain seq x y z
N MET A 1 -41.90 -7.94 -30.52
CA MET A 1 -40.71 -8.81 -30.63
C MET A 1 -39.55 -8.03 -30.03
N HIS A 2 -39.39 -8.11 -28.71
CA HIS A 2 -38.30 -7.47 -27.99
C HIS A 2 -37.13 -8.45 -27.95
N GLN A 3 -36.03 -8.11 -28.64
CA GLN A 3 -34.76 -8.78 -28.44
C GLN A 3 -34.03 -8.06 -27.31
N ASN A 4 -33.84 -8.79 -26.21
CA ASN A 4 -32.98 -8.42 -25.10
C ASN A 4 -31.55 -8.17 -25.60
N LYS A 5 -30.92 -7.16 -24.99
CA LYS A 5 -29.59 -6.65 -25.33
C LYS A 5 -28.50 -7.18 -24.39
N ASP A 6 -28.74 -8.33 -23.76
CA ASP A 6 -27.86 -8.92 -22.76
C ASP A 6 -27.51 -10.36 -23.19
N ASP A 7 -26.64 -10.53 -24.19
CA ASP A 7 -25.93 -11.79 -24.38
C ASP A 7 -24.71 -11.67 -25.32
N LEU A 8 -23.78 -10.78 -24.98
CA LEU A 8 -22.43 -10.85 -25.53
C LEU A 8 -21.46 -11.00 -24.35
N SER A 9 -21.32 -12.24 -23.88
CA SER A 9 -20.13 -12.65 -23.15
C SER A 9 -18.92 -12.33 -24.03
N ASP A 10 -18.14 -11.33 -23.64
CA ASP A 10 -16.90 -10.97 -24.30
C ASP A 10 -15.87 -12.10 -24.12
N SER A 11 -15.91 -13.06 -25.03
CA SER A 11 -15.01 -14.23 -25.06
C SER A 11 -13.54 -13.90 -25.37
N SER A 12 -13.17 -12.62 -25.38
CA SER A 12 -11.82 -12.18 -25.73
C SER A 12 -10.87 -11.96 -24.53
N ASN A 13 -11.36 -12.03 -23.29
CA ASN A 13 -10.53 -11.85 -22.10
C ASN A 13 -10.79 -12.92 -21.02
N PRO A 14 -9.98 -13.99 -20.95
CA PRO A 14 -10.20 -15.09 -19.99
C PRO A 14 -10.17 -14.63 -18.52
N TRP A 15 -9.49 -13.52 -18.23
CA TRP A 15 -9.30 -13.01 -16.87
C TRP A 15 -10.52 -12.29 -16.28
N LEU A 16 -11.49 -11.88 -17.11
CA LEU A 16 -12.76 -11.28 -16.64
C LEU A 16 -13.76 -12.32 -16.09
N SER A 17 -13.44 -13.61 -16.21
CA SER A 17 -14.32 -14.71 -15.76
C SER A 17 -13.95 -15.32 -14.40
N ALA A 18 -12.84 -14.87 -13.78
CA ALA A 18 -12.37 -15.41 -12.52
C ALA A 18 -13.37 -15.16 -11.40
N LYS A 19 -13.78 -16.23 -10.70
CA LYS A 19 -14.70 -16.12 -9.57
C LYS A 19 -13.90 -15.81 -8.32
N ALA A 20 -14.12 -14.62 -7.76
CA ALA A 20 -13.44 -14.20 -6.54
C ALA A 20 -13.62 -15.20 -5.39
N LEU A 21 -12.54 -15.45 -4.65
CA LEU A 21 -12.59 -16.19 -3.39
C LEU A 21 -13.65 -15.60 -2.45
N ASP A 22 -14.38 -16.44 -1.73
CA ASP A 22 -15.25 -15.95 -0.66
C ASP A 22 -14.40 -15.32 0.47
N LYS A 23 -15.03 -14.45 1.26
CA LYS A 23 -14.32 -13.66 2.28
C LYS A 23 -13.55 -14.51 3.29
N ALA A 24 -14.08 -15.67 3.69
CA ALA A 24 -13.44 -16.52 4.69
C ALA A 24 -12.19 -17.20 4.09
N THR A 25 -12.35 -17.82 2.92
CA THR A 25 -11.23 -18.45 2.20
C THR A 25 -10.14 -17.43 1.86
N TYR A 26 -10.54 -16.24 1.40
CA TYR A 26 -9.61 -15.15 1.09
C TYR A 26 -8.83 -14.71 2.34
N PHE A 27 -9.50 -14.51 3.47
CA PHE A 27 -8.85 -14.09 4.70
C PHE A 27 -7.84 -15.13 5.22
N GLU A 28 -8.17 -16.41 5.14
CA GLU A 28 -7.25 -17.51 5.50
C GLU A 28 -6.04 -17.57 4.55
N TRP A 29 -6.25 -17.38 3.24
CA TRP A 29 -5.14 -17.27 2.29
C TRP A 29 -4.20 -16.13 2.64
N LEU A 30 -4.73 -14.94 2.95
CA LEU A 30 -3.91 -13.80 3.33
C LEU A 30 -3.11 -14.08 4.61
N THR A 31 -3.68 -14.85 5.56
CA THR A 31 -2.97 -15.31 6.77
C THR A 31 -1.82 -16.25 6.44
N PHE A 32 -2.06 -17.24 5.60
CA PHE A 32 -1.01 -18.11 5.10
C PHE A 32 0.08 -17.32 4.36
N ARG A 33 -0.31 -16.44 3.44
CA ARG A 33 0.59 -15.63 2.60
C ARG A 33 1.48 -14.71 3.44
N ASP A 34 0.92 -14.00 4.40
CA ASP A 34 1.67 -13.08 5.26
C ASP A 34 2.73 -13.85 6.07
N GLN A 35 2.39 -15.03 6.61
CA GLN A 35 3.34 -15.92 7.30
C GLN A 35 4.41 -16.49 6.37
N TYR A 36 4.00 -16.92 5.17
CA TYR A 36 4.91 -17.46 4.16
C TYR A 36 5.90 -16.41 3.66
N ALA A 37 5.44 -15.17 3.42
CA ALA A 37 6.28 -14.08 2.94
C ALA A 37 7.42 -13.73 3.92
N SER A 38 7.18 -13.88 5.23
CA SER A 38 8.16 -13.71 6.30
C SER A 38 9.23 -14.80 6.38
N CYS A 39 9.05 -15.94 5.70
CA CYS A 39 9.99 -17.05 5.75
C CYS A 39 11.30 -16.70 5.02
N VAL A 40 12.44 -17.11 5.61
CA VAL A 40 13.75 -17.06 4.94
C VAL A 40 13.89 -18.28 4.04
N LEU A 41 13.64 -18.10 2.74
CA LEU A 41 13.72 -19.18 1.76
C LEU A 41 15.17 -19.48 1.39
N THR A 42 15.52 -20.77 1.29
CA THR A 42 16.84 -21.21 0.82
C THR A 42 17.09 -20.85 -0.66
N HIS A 43 16.02 -20.86 -1.48
CA HIS A 43 16.05 -20.48 -2.89
C HIS A 43 15.03 -19.36 -3.15
N PRO A 44 15.44 -18.07 -3.07
CA PRO A 44 14.49 -16.97 -3.17
C PRO A 44 13.76 -16.87 -4.52
N ALA A 45 14.37 -17.33 -5.60
CA ALA A 45 13.74 -17.36 -6.93
C ALA A 45 12.49 -18.27 -6.98
N ASP A 46 12.37 -19.24 -6.08
CA ASP A 46 11.27 -20.21 -6.04
C ASP A 46 10.08 -19.74 -5.19
N LYS A 47 10.06 -18.48 -4.73
CA LYS A 47 9.03 -17.96 -3.80
C LYS A 47 7.60 -18.19 -4.28
N LEU A 48 7.31 -17.97 -5.57
CA LEU A 48 5.99 -18.26 -6.13
C LEU A 48 5.83 -19.74 -6.51
N VAL A 49 6.91 -20.38 -6.97
CA VAL A 49 6.91 -21.80 -7.38
C VAL A 49 6.56 -22.72 -6.21
N ALA A 50 7.12 -22.44 -5.03
CA ALA A 50 6.96 -23.25 -3.83
C ALA A 50 5.52 -23.30 -3.30
N ILE A 51 4.70 -22.28 -3.59
CA ILE A 51 3.29 -22.23 -3.17
C ILE A 51 2.30 -22.58 -4.29
N ASN A 52 2.78 -22.76 -5.52
CA ASN A 52 1.96 -22.99 -6.70
C ASN A 52 1.08 -24.25 -6.58
N GLY A 53 1.55 -25.27 -5.86
CA GLY A 53 0.76 -26.48 -5.60
C GLY A 53 -0.52 -26.20 -4.81
N ILE A 54 -0.41 -25.42 -3.73
CA ILE A 54 -1.55 -25.01 -2.88
C ILE A 54 -2.46 -24.07 -3.68
N ALA A 55 -1.87 -23.08 -4.36
CA ALA A 55 -2.60 -22.13 -5.18
C ALA A 55 -3.46 -22.83 -6.25
N ARG A 56 -2.89 -23.78 -7.00
CA ARG A 56 -3.61 -24.56 -8.02
C ARG A 56 -4.76 -25.36 -7.43
N TRP A 57 -4.61 -25.91 -6.23
CA TRP A 57 -5.67 -26.64 -5.58
C TRP A 57 -6.84 -25.73 -5.22
N ILE A 58 -6.56 -24.54 -4.68
CA ILE A 58 -7.56 -23.50 -4.41
C ILE A 58 -8.23 -23.05 -5.71
N SER A 59 -7.45 -22.71 -6.74
CA SER A 59 -7.98 -22.29 -8.05
C SER A 59 -8.94 -23.31 -8.66
N ARG A 60 -8.63 -24.60 -8.58
CA ARG A 60 -9.51 -25.66 -9.08
C ARG A 60 -10.82 -25.75 -8.28
N ALA A 61 -10.78 -25.46 -6.99
CA ALA A 61 -11.94 -25.53 -6.12
C ALA A 61 -12.85 -24.29 -6.24
N THR A 62 -12.26 -23.12 -6.49
CA THR A 62 -12.99 -21.84 -6.44
C THR A 62 -13.27 -21.22 -7.81
N GLY A 63 -12.43 -21.51 -8.80
CA GLY A 63 -12.41 -20.81 -10.09
C GLY A 63 -11.71 -19.45 -10.07
N ASP A 64 -11.05 -19.09 -8.96
CA ASP A 64 -10.16 -17.92 -8.91
C ASP A 64 -8.77 -18.30 -9.40
N GLU A 65 -7.99 -17.33 -9.87
CA GLU A 65 -6.65 -17.59 -10.41
C GLU A 65 -5.60 -16.76 -9.66
N LEU A 66 -4.53 -17.44 -9.26
CA LEU A 66 -3.38 -16.77 -8.63
C LEU A 66 -2.37 -16.37 -9.72
N VAL A 67 -2.23 -15.07 -9.93
CA VAL A 67 -1.34 -14.50 -10.95
C VAL A 67 -0.25 -13.66 -10.30
N ALA A 68 1.00 -14.06 -10.52
CA ALA A 68 2.18 -13.45 -9.90
C ALA A 68 2.04 -13.23 -8.38
N GLY A 69 1.38 -14.15 -7.69
CA GLY A 69 1.17 -14.10 -6.24
C GLY A 69 -0.10 -13.37 -5.78
N LEU A 70 -0.90 -12.79 -6.67
CA LEU A 70 -2.14 -12.08 -6.34
C LEU A 70 -3.36 -12.84 -6.88
N TRP A 71 -4.46 -12.89 -6.15
CA TRP A 71 -5.73 -13.45 -6.64
C TRP A 71 -6.43 -12.47 -7.57
N LEU A 72 -6.85 -12.91 -8.75
CA LEU A 72 -7.49 -12.05 -9.74
C LEU A 72 -8.83 -11.48 -9.25
N GLY A 73 -9.63 -12.28 -8.55
CA GLY A 73 -10.91 -11.81 -8.02
C GLY A 73 -10.79 -10.75 -6.92
N HIS A 74 -9.59 -10.54 -6.37
CA HIS A 74 -9.28 -9.53 -5.34
C HIS A 74 -8.08 -8.67 -5.74
N ILE A 75 -7.85 -8.48 -7.04
CA ILE A 75 -6.57 -7.97 -7.53
C ILE A 75 -6.27 -6.55 -7.03
N ILE A 76 -7.28 -5.69 -6.93
CA ILE A 76 -7.14 -4.30 -6.46
C ILE A 76 -6.77 -4.28 -4.98
N GLU A 77 -7.39 -5.14 -4.18
CA GLU A 77 -7.09 -5.31 -2.77
C GLU A 77 -5.70 -5.92 -2.53
N GLU A 78 -5.37 -6.92 -3.32
CA GLU A 78 -4.10 -7.65 -3.26
C GLU A 78 -2.94 -6.70 -3.56
N LEU A 79 -3.10 -5.72 -4.46
CA LEU A 79 -2.13 -4.65 -4.70
C LEU A 79 -1.85 -3.77 -3.48
N CYS A 80 -2.68 -3.80 -2.43
CA CYS A 80 -2.48 -3.02 -1.21
C CYS A 80 -1.72 -3.78 -0.10
N TRP A 81 -0.93 -4.81 -0.45
CA TRP A 81 0.07 -5.36 0.47
C TRP A 81 1.08 -4.28 0.88
N ARG A 82 1.64 -4.35 2.09
CA ARG A 82 2.72 -3.46 2.53
C ARG A 82 3.86 -4.26 3.14
N ARG A 83 5.09 -3.79 2.93
CA ARG A 83 6.29 -4.39 3.52
C ARG A 83 6.28 -4.22 5.05
N ILE A 84 6.75 -5.25 5.76
CA ILE A 84 7.11 -5.17 7.17
C ILE A 84 8.51 -5.74 7.38
N LYS A 85 9.31 -5.07 8.20
CA LYS A 85 10.55 -5.65 8.71
C LYS A 85 10.24 -6.41 9.99
N GLU A 86 10.48 -7.72 9.98
CA GLU A 86 10.24 -8.54 11.15
C GLU A 86 11.48 -8.54 12.05
N LYS A 87 11.33 -8.04 13.29
CA LYS A 87 12.34 -7.95 14.36
C LYS A 87 12.73 -9.29 15.00
N SER A 88 12.35 -10.42 14.41
CA SER A 88 12.55 -11.68 15.13
C SER A 88 14.06 -11.98 15.20
N ARG A 89 14.59 -12.11 16.43
CA ARG A 89 15.99 -12.47 16.70
C ARG A 89 16.44 -13.71 15.90
N ARG A 90 15.50 -14.64 15.65
CA ARG A 90 15.72 -15.81 14.80
C ARG A 90 15.96 -15.46 13.33
N ARG A 91 15.22 -14.49 12.77
CA ARG A 91 15.43 -13.99 11.41
C ARG A 91 16.76 -13.23 11.32
N GLU A 92 17.08 -12.40 12.31
CA GLU A 92 18.40 -11.72 12.37
C GLU A 92 19.57 -12.72 12.43
N GLU A 93 19.46 -13.77 13.26
CA GLU A 93 20.45 -14.85 13.32
C GLU A 93 20.54 -15.62 12.00
N GLN A 94 19.40 -15.97 11.38
CA GLN A 94 19.37 -16.64 10.08
C GLN A 94 19.97 -15.77 8.97
N LEU A 95 19.66 -14.48 8.94
CA LEU A 95 20.21 -13.49 8.01
C LEU A 95 21.70 -13.27 8.23
N TYR A 96 22.18 -13.31 9.48
CA TYR A 96 23.60 -13.21 9.81
C TYR A 96 24.40 -14.39 9.22
N TRP A 97 23.86 -15.61 9.29
CA TRP A 97 24.49 -16.80 8.70
C TRP A 97 24.46 -16.83 7.16
N HIS A 98 23.52 -16.11 6.53
CA HIS A 98 23.34 -16.12 5.07
C HIS A 98 23.66 -14.78 4.41
N ARG A 99 24.28 -13.83 5.13
CA ARG A 99 24.37 -12.41 4.75
C ARG A 99 25.06 -12.17 3.41
N GLU A 100 26.11 -12.92 3.09
CA GLU A 100 26.82 -12.82 1.81
C GLU A 100 26.00 -13.36 0.63
N ASN A 101 25.12 -14.34 0.86
CA ASN A 101 24.21 -14.88 -0.15
C ASN A 101 22.94 -14.03 -0.32
N LEU A 102 22.41 -13.43 0.75
CA LEU A 102 21.21 -12.59 0.66
C LEU A 102 21.40 -11.32 -0.17
N VAL A 103 22.54 -10.63 -0.03
CA VAL A 103 22.80 -9.39 -0.79
C VAL A 103 22.96 -9.65 -2.30
N SER A 104 23.40 -10.85 -2.68
CA SER A 104 23.48 -11.25 -4.10
C SER A 104 22.15 -11.81 -4.63
N GLN A 105 21.35 -12.46 -3.78
CA GLN A 105 20.05 -13.04 -4.15
C GLN A 105 18.90 -12.02 -4.23
N THR A 106 18.95 -10.90 -3.48
CA THR A 106 17.95 -9.81 -3.57
C THR A 106 17.94 -9.10 -4.94
N LYS A 107 18.94 -9.35 -5.80
CA LYS A 107 19.01 -8.80 -7.17
C LYS A 107 18.38 -9.71 -8.22
N ILE A 108 17.99 -10.93 -7.88
CA ILE A 108 17.42 -11.87 -8.84
C ILE A 108 15.95 -11.52 -9.06
N TRP A 109 15.63 -11.06 -10.27
CA TRP A 109 14.24 -10.83 -10.66
C TRP A 109 13.47 -12.16 -10.64
N ARG A 110 12.30 -12.14 -10.00
CA ARG A 110 11.40 -13.31 -9.87
C ARG A 110 9.93 -12.98 -9.93
N ALA A 111 9.60 -11.71 -9.77
CA ALA A 111 8.25 -11.18 -9.81
C ALA A 111 8.31 -9.66 -10.09
N PRO A 112 7.26 -9.10 -10.71
CA PRO A 112 7.15 -7.66 -10.98
C PRO A 112 6.98 -6.86 -9.68
N THR A 113 7.22 -5.54 -9.71
CA THR A 113 7.26 -4.71 -8.48
C THR A 113 5.92 -4.63 -7.74
N TRP A 114 4.81 -4.85 -8.46
CA TRP A 114 3.47 -4.90 -7.88
C TRP A 114 3.14 -6.23 -7.17
N SER A 115 3.98 -7.25 -7.33
CA SER A 115 3.85 -8.52 -6.61
C SER A 115 4.57 -8.45 -5.26
N TRP A 116 3.92 -8.92 -4.19
CA TRP A 116 4.58 -9.04 -2.87
C TRP A 116 5.78 -9.99 -2.91
N ALA A 117 5.82 -10.90 -3.88
CA ALA A 117 6.91 -11.84 -4.03
C ALA A 117 8.17 -11.21 -4.63
N CYS A 118 8.17 -9.94 -5.05
CA CYS A 118 9.36 -9.27 -5.61
C CYS A 118 10.49 -9.06 -4.58
N GLN A 119 10.22 -9.27 -3.29
CA GLN A 119 11.15 -9.05 -2.17
C GLN A 119 11.09 -10.16 -1.11
N ASP A 120 12.15 -10.27 -0.29
CA ASP A 120 12.32 -11.30 0.75
C ASP A 120 11.99 -10.81 2.16
N ASP A 121 11.21 -9.73 2.24
CA ASP A 121 10.66 -9.24 3.49
C ASP A 121 9.27 -9.79 3.78
N GLY A 122 8.93 -9.76 5.08
CA GLY A 122 7.57 -9.98 5.51
C GLY A 122 6.66 -8.91 4.91
N ILE A 123 5.39 -9.26 4.79
CA ILE A 123 4.36 -8.34 4.31
C ILE A 123 3.16 -8.39 5.26
N ASN A 124 2.35 -7.36 5.21
CA ASN A 124 0.98 -7.38 5.72
C ASN A 124 0.00 -7.13 4.58
N ARG A 125 -1.18 -7.74 4.67
CA ARG A 125 -2.34 -7.39 3.84
C ARG A 125 -2.86 -5.96 4.07
N SER A 126 -3.65 -5.49 3.11
CA SER A 126 -4.43 -4.24 3.13
C SER A 126 -5.09 -3.97 4.48
N LEU A 127 -5.03 -2.71 4.96
CA LEU A 127 -5.74 -2.28 6.16
C LEU A 127 -7.25 -2.32 5.97
N LEU A 128 -7.74 -1.95 4.77
CA LEU A 128 -9.16 -2.05 4.45
C LEU A 128 -9.62 -3.51 4.42
N THR A 129 -8.77 -4.44 3.98
CA THR A 129 -9.09 -5.87 4.10
C THR A 129 -9.06 -6.34 5.56
N LYS A 130 -8.15 -5.82 6.37
CA LYS A 130 -8.04 -6.21 7.78
C LYS A 130 -9.21 -5.70 8.63
N PHE A 131 -9.64 -4.47 8.42
CA PHE A 131 -10.57 -3.77 9.31
C PHE A 131 -11.92 -3.42 8.66
N HIS A 132 -11.99 -3.33 7.32
CA HIS A 132 -13.19 -2.86 6.58
C HIS A 132 -13.75 -3.88 5.57
N MET A 133 -13.30 -5.15 5.59
CA MET A 133 -13.75 -6.15 4.59
C MET A 133 -15.26 -6.45 4.64
N ASN A 134 -15.91 -6.13 5.76
CA ASN A 134 -17.35 -6.32 5.94
C ASN A 134 -18.16 -5.03 5.78
N HIS A 135 -17.52 -3.89 5.50
CA HIS A 135 -18.22 -2.65 5.26
C HIS A 135 -18.74 -2.59 3.82
N GLU A 136 -20.02 -2.27 3.67
CA GLU A 136 -20.67 -2.08 2.37
C GLU A 136 -20.21 -0.79 1.68
N THR A 137 -19.68 0.16 2.44
CA THR A 137 -19.14 1.44 1.96
C THR A 137 -17.73 1.34 1.40
N ARG A 138 -17.19 0.12 1.25
CA ARG A 138 -15.90 -0.10 0.63
C ARG A 138 -16.04 -0.09 -0.89
N HIS A 139 -15.18 0.67 -1.56
CA HIS A 139 -15.19 0.81 -3.00
C HIS A 139 -13.77 0.72 -3.57
N ALA A 140 -13.64 0.13 -4.75
CA ALA A 140 -12.43 0.18 -5.55
C ALA A 140 -12.45 1.44 -6.44
N GLU A 141 -11.31 2.12 -6.53
CA GLU A 141 -11.07 3.34 -7.31
C GLU A 141 -10.16 3.07 -8.54
N ALA A 142 -9.89 1.79 -8.79
CA ALA A 142 -9.15 1.30 -9.94
C ALA A 142 -9.78 0.01 -10.48
N GLU A 143 -9.58 -0.24 -11.78
CA GLU A 143 -10.12 -1.41 -12.47
C GLU A 143 -8.99 -2.14 -13.22
N LEU A 144 -8.95 -3.47 -13.13
CA LEU A 144 -8.04 -4.28 -13.93
C LEU A 144 -8.48 -4.25 -15.41
N VAL A 145 -7.57 -3.82 -16.29
CA VAL A 145 -7.79 -3.83 -17.74
C VAL A 145 -7.20 -5.10 -18.36
N GLU A 146 -5.95 -5.41 -18.00
CA GLU A 146 -5.23 -6.53 -18.60
C GLU A 146 -4.13 -7.02 -17.66
N ILE A 147 -3.87 -8.32 -17.67
CA ILE A 147 -2.69 -8.91 -17.05
C ILE A 147 -1.98 -9.81 -18.06
N LYS A 148 -0.67 -9.62 -18.20
CA LYS A 148 0.19 -10.43 -19.07
C LYS A 148 1.25 -11.08 -18.22
N VAL A 149 1.36 -12.40 -18.29
CA VAL A 149 2.38 -13.16 -17.56
C VAL A 149 3.03 -14.17 -18.49
N GLU A 150 4.35 -14.12 -18.52
CA GLU A 150 5.22 -15.11 -19.15
C GLU A 150 5.93 -15.89 -18.04
N ALA A 151 5.82 -17.21 -18.05
CA ALA A 151 6.38 -18.08 -17.04
C ALA A 151 7.05 -19.31 -17.65
N LYS A 152 8.10 -19.79 -16.97
CA LYS A 152 8.80 -21.04 -17.28
C LYS A 152 7.90 -22.24 -17.05
N THR A 153 8.30 -23.38 -17.59
CA THR A 153 7.67 -24.68 -17.30
C THR A 153 7.68 -25.04 -15.81
N SER A 154 8.68 -24.55 -15.05
CA SER A 154 8.74 -24.69 -13.59
C SER A 154 7.69 -23.85 -12.85
N GLY A 155 7.03 -22.91 -13.52
CA GLY A 155 6.12 -21.92 -12.92
C GLY A 155 6.80 -20.66 -12.42
N GLY A 156 8.14 -20.57 -12.53
CA GLY A 156 8.87 -19.34 -12.24
C GLY A 156 8.57 -18.29 -13.30
N LEU A 157 8.32 -17.04 -12.90
CA LEU A 157 8.02 -15.97 -13.84
C LEU A 157 9.27 -15.61 -14.66
N GLU A 158 9.04 -15.10 -15.87
CA GLU A 158 10.08 -14.49 -16.72
C GLU A 158 9.77 -13.02 -16.97
N ARG A 159 8.50 -12.70 -17.21
CA ARG A 159 8.00 -11.33 -17.39
C ARG A 159 6.56 -11.25 -16.92
N ALA A 160 6.16 -10.11 -16.37
CA ALA A 160 4.77 -9.86 -16.03
C ALA A 160 4.48 -8.36 -16.08
N SER A 161 3.29 -8.01 -16.54
CA SER A 161 2.79 -6.63 -16.53
C SER A 161 1.29 -6.61 -16.26
N MET A 162 0.83 -5.58 -15.58
CA MET A 162 -0.59 -5.37 -15.27
C MET A 162 -1.01 -3.99 -15.72
N SER A 163 -2.07 -3.89 -16.52
CA SER A 163 -2.70 -2.62 -16.86
C SER A 163 -3.90 -2.39 -15.98
N ILE A 164 -3.95 -1.24 -15.32
CA ILE A 164 -5.11 -0.79 -14.54
C ILE A 164 -5.61 0.56 -15.06
N ARG A 165 -6.93 0.74 -15.04
CA ARG A 165 -7.60 2.01 -15.29
C ARG A 165 -7.78 2.73 -13.97
N SER A 166 -7.27 3.95 -13.84
CA SER A 166 -7.42 4.80 -12.66
C SER A 166 -7.08 6.25 -13.00
N ARG A 167 -6.91 7.11 -11.99
CA ARG A 167 -6.63 8.55 -12.13
C ARG A 167 -5.30 8.88 -11.45
N PRO A 168 -4.16 8.81 -12.17
CA PRO A 168 -2.85 9.02 -11.59
C PRO A 168 -2.63 10.51 -11.27
N LEU A 169 -2.31 10.80 -10.01
CA LEU A 169 -1.99 12.14 -9.51
C LEU A 169 -0.48 12.31 -9.40
N GLN A 170 0.09 13.36 -9.97
CA GLN A 170 1.50 13.64 -9.74
C GLN A 170 1.74 14.11 -8.31
N ALA A 171 2.82 13.62 -7.72
CA ALA A 171 3.16 13.95 -6.36
C ALA A 171 4.66 13.96 -6.11
N THR A 172 5.05 14.65 -5.04
CA THR A 172 6.34 14.48 -4.40
C THR A 172 6.18 13.90 -3.00
N PHE A 173 7.13 13.07 -2.61
CA PHE A 173 7.25 12.55 -1.24
C PHE A 173 8.61 12.91 -0.65
N THR A 174 8.61 13.52 0.52
CA THR A 174 9.82 13.82 1.29
C THR A 174 9.72 13.14 2.64
N ALA A 175 10.56 12.13 2.86
CA ALA A 175 10.67 11.47 4.15
C ALA A 175 11.23 12.45 5.20
N TRP A 176 10.69 12.43 6.42
CA TRP A 176 11.20 13.26 7.51
C TRP A 176 12.49 12.66 8.07
N ALA A 177 13.59 13.40 7.97
CA ALA A 177 14.86 13.04 8.58
C ALA A 177 14.77 13.21 10.10
N GLY A 178 14.91 12.12 10.86
CA GLY A 178 14.84 12.20 12.33
C GLY A 178 14.60 10.86 13.04
N HIS A 179 14.27 9.79 12.34
CA HIS A 179 14.34 8.44 12.92
C HIS A 179 15.77 7.92 12.73
N GLU A 180 16.44 7.54 13.82
CA GLU A 180 17.83 7.09 13.86
C GLU A 180 18.22 6.32 12.59
N ILE A 181 19.24 6.77 11.85
CA ILE A 181 19.84 5.99 10.77
C ILE A 181 20.81 5.00 11.44
N PRO A 182 20.68 3.68 11.19
CA PRO A 182 19.77 3.05 10.25
C PRO A 182 18.33 2.96 10.79
N LEU A 183 17.35 3.36 9.97
CA LEU A 183 15.92 3.35 10.32
C LEU A 183 15.56 2.01 10.99
N ARG A 184 15.18 2.04 12.27
CA ARG A 184 14.78 0.84 13.02
C ARG A 184 13.60 0.11 12.35
N ASP A 185 13.57 -1.19 12.61
CA ASP A 185 12.90 -2.28 11.89
C ASP A 185 11.35 -2.32 11.94
N ASP A 186 10.66 -1.19 11.83
CA ASP A 186 9.19 -1.12 11.62
C ASP A 186 8.79 0.02 10.68
N THR A 187 9.60 0.31 9.65
CA THR A 187 9.70 1.65 9.06
C THR A 187 8.42 2.15 8.36
N ARG A 188 7.46 2.62 9.16
CA ARG A 188 6.50 3.66 8.80
C ARG A 188 7.34 4.87 8.47
N CYS A 189 7.36 5.26 7.20
CA CYS A 189 7.99 6.50 6.81
C CYS A 189 6.97 7.60 7.07
N PHE A 190 7.23 8.42 8.08
CA PHE A 190 6.56 9.70 8.18
C PHE A 190 7.25 10.66 7.22
N GLY A 191 6.45 11.40 6.49
CA GLY A 191 6.92 12.30 5.46
C GLY A 191 5.85 13.29 5.06
N THR A 192 6.26 14.24 4.24
CA THR A 192 5.36 15.18 3.61
C THR A 192 5.11 14.70 2.18
N LEU A 193 3.84 14.50 1.85
CA LEU A 193 3.39 14.19 0.50
C LEU A 193 2.71 15.43 -0.09
N ARG A 194 3.11 15.83 -1.30
CA ARG A 194 2.55 16.99 -2.00
C ARG A 194 2.04 16.60 -3.36
N LEU A 195 0.79 16.92 -3.68
CA LEU A 195 0.27 16.83 -5.04
C LEU A 195 0.79 18.03 -5.85
N VAL A 196 1.21 17.77 -7.08
CA VAL A 196 1.81 18.76 -7.98
C VAL A 196 1.00 18.86 -9.25
N ASP A 197 0.72 20.09 -9.72
CA ASP A 197 0.24 20.31 -11.08
C ASP A 197 1.43 20.56 -12.03
N SER A 198 1.68 19.65 -12.97
CA SER A 198 2.70 19.86 -14.01
C SER A 198 2.20 20.61 -15.25
N ARG A 199 0.91 20.96 -15.32
CA ARG A 199 0.34 21.67 -16.47
C ARG A 199 0.67 23.17 -16.45
N GLU A 200 1.16 23.69 -15.33
CA GLU A 200 1.54 25.10 -15.17
C GLU A 200 3.05 25.32 -15.35
N GLU A 201 3.43 26.48 -15.91
CA GLU A 201 4.84 26.90 -16.09
C GLU A 201 5.60 27.02 -14.75
N HIS A 202 4.89 27.07 -13.63
CA HIS A 202 5.41 26.96 -12.27
C HIS A 202 4.65 25.87 -11.52
N PRO A 203 5.29 24.75 -11.12
CA PRO A 203 4.60 23.70 -10.40
C PRO A 203 4.07 24.23 -9.06
N GLY A 204 2.75 24.38 -8.96
CA GLY A 204 2.05 24.73 -7.73
C GLY A 204 1.78 23.49 -6.89
N VAL A 205 1.97 23.59 -5.57
CA VAL A 205 1.52 22.55 -4.63
C VAL A 205 -0.01 22.65 -4.52
N LEU A 206 -0.71 21.66 -5.03
CA LEU A 206 -2.19 21.62 -5.00
C LEU A 206 -2.70 21.25 -3.62
N GLN A 207 -2.09 20.24 -3.01
CA GLN A 207 -2.48 19.70 -1.71
C GLN A 207 -1.26 19.11 -1.01
N GLU A 208 -1.16 19.35 0.29
CA GLU A 208 -0.12 18.76 1.16
C GLU A 208 -0.75 17.83 2.20
N PHE A 209 -0.12 16.67 2.41
CA PHE A 209 -0.47 15.67 3.41
C PHE A 209 0.76 15.41 4.28
N SER A 210 0.54 15.47 5.59
CA SER A 210 1.57 15.31 6.61
C SER A 210 0.91 14.97 7.94
N GLY A 211 1.65 14.31 8.83
CA GLY A 211 1.18 14.03 10.18
C GLY A 211 0.58 12.63 10.34
N PRO A 212 -0.12 12.37 11.44
CA PRO A 212 -0.53 11.01 11.81
C PRO A 212 -1.53 10.40 10.81
N ASP A 213 -2.33 11.22 10.12
CA ASP A 213 -3.42 10.84 9.21
C ASP A 213 -2.97 10.26 7.87
N MET A 214 -1.65 10.09 7.68
CA MET A 214 -1.07 9.46 6.51
C MET A 214 0.13 8.58 6.93
N GLU A 215 0.12 7.33 6.50
CA GLU A 215 1.28 6.45 6.61
C GLU A 215 1.82 6.11 5.22
N PHE A 216 3.14 6.25 5.05
CA PHE A 216 3.82 5.88 3.83
C PHE A 216 4.71 4.65 4.08
N HIS A 217 4.52 3.60 3.28
CA HIS A 217 5.22 2.32 3.38
C HIS A 217 6.06 2.10 2.13
N LEU A 218 7.37 2.24 2.24
CA LEU A 218 8.32 2.03 1.13
C LEU A 218 8.59 0.54 0.88
N ASP A 219 8.58 0.14 -0.39
CA ASP A 219 8.90 -1.24 -0.78
C ASP A 219 10.41 -1.50 -0.81
N ARG A 220 11.23 -0.53 -1.24
CA ARG A 220 12.71 -0.66 -1.25
C ARG A 220 13.36 0.20 -0.18
N GLN A 221 14.41 -0.33 0.45
CA GLN A 221 15.35 0.41 1.31
C GLN A 221 16.60 0.83 0.53
N ASP A 222 16.47 1.06 -0.79
CA ASP A 222 17.57 1.65 -1.52
C ASP A 222 17.67 3.12 -1.13
N THR A 223 18.87 3.53 -0.78
CA THR A 223 19.26 4.84 -0.22
C THR A 223 18.84 6.06 -1.04
N TYR A 224 18.25 5.87 -2.23
CA TYR A 224 17.66 6.92 -3.07
C TYR A 224 16.18 7.18 -2.79
N LEU A 225 15.44 6.20 -2.25
CA LEU A 225 14.01 6.34 -1.93
C LEU A 225 13.74 6.56 -0.43
N GLY A 226 14.76 6.98 0.33
CA GLY A 226 14.54 7.56 1.65
C GLY A 226 15.29 6.86 2.76
N THR A 227 16.62 7.00 2.79
CA THR A 227 17.39 6.92 4.04
C THR A 227 18.61 7.85 4.05
N GLY A 228 18.65 8.93 3.26
CA GLY A 228 19.82 9.82 3.28
C GLY A 228 19.89 11.01 2.30
N GLN A 229 18.90 11.23 1.43
CA GLN A 229 18.87 12.44 0.58
C GLN A 229 17.71 13.37 0.99
N PRO A 230 17.95 14.69 1.12
CA PRO A 230 16.94 15.68 1.53
C PRO A 230 15.92 16.02 0.43
N ASP A 231 16.11 15.49 -0.80
CA ASP A 231 15.36 15.92 -1.97
C ASP A 231 13.99 15.21 -2.09
N PRO A 232 12.94 15.92 -2.55
CA PRO A 232 11.63 15.30 -2.82
C PRO A 232 11.71 14.22 -3.90
N GLN A 233 11.06 13.09 -3.65
CA GLN A 233 10.91 12.02 -4.63
C GLN A 233 9.68 12.27 -5.48
N TYR A 234 9.87 12.43 -6.79
CA TYR A 234 8.78 12.59 -7.75
C TYR A 234 8.19 11.23 -8.13
N GLY A 235 6.87 11.20 -8.25
CA GLY A 235 6.15 10.01 -8.65
C GLY A 235 4.68 10.30 -8.93
N TYR A 236 3.91 9.23 -9.01
CA TYR A 236 2.47 9.26 -9.19
C TYR A 236 1.78 8.53 -8.06
N ILE A 237 0.62 9.02 -7.65
CA ILE A 237 -0.28 8.39 -6.71
C ILE A 237 -1.46 7.83 -7.48
N VAL A 238 -1.81 6.58 -7.19
CA VAL A 238 -2.99 5.92 -7.74
C VAL A 238 -3.81 5.39 -6.59
N VAL A 239 -4.96 6.01 -6.32
CA VAL A 239 -5.91 5.54 -5.32
C VAL A 239 -6.50 4.22 -5.81
N LEU A 240 -6.40 3.17 -4.99
CA LEU A 240 -6.88 1.83 -5.34
C LEU A 240 -8.23 1.52 -4.70
N GLN A 241 -8.40 1.91 -3.44
CA GLN A 241 -9.60 1.60 -2.69
C GLN A 241 -9.82 2.58 -1.55
N GLN A 242 -11.08 2.70 -1.13
CA GLN A 242 -11.51 3.52 -0.02
C GLN A 242 -12.67 2.87 0.75
N CYS A 243 -12.86 3.33 1.98
CA CYS A 243 -14.03 3.08 2.80
C CYS A 243 -14.39 4.37 3.53
N VAL A 244 -15.50 5.00 3.16
CA VAL A 244 -16.00 6.24 3.76
C VAL A 244 -17.29 5.98 4.53
N HIS A 245 -17.33 6.36 5.80
CA HIS A 245 -18.47 6.26 6.69
C HIS A 245 -19.18 7.61 6.74
N GLY A 246 -20.47 7.65 6.39
CA GLY A 246 -21.24 8.89 6.15
C GLY A 246 -21.40 9.88 7.31
N GLN A 247 -20.67 9.74 8.43
CA GLN A 247 -20.79 10.60 9.61
C GLN A 247 -19.89 11.84 9.64
N HIS A 248 -18.94 12.02 8.72
CA HIS A 248 -17.96 13.11 8.85
C HIS A 248 -18.05 14.26 7.83
N PHE A 249 -18.96 14.20 6.85
CA PHE A 249 -19.08 15.24 5.82
C PHE A 249 -19.65 16.60 6.33
N LYS A 250 -19.99 16.72 7.63
CA LYS A 250 -20.70 17.91 8.17
C LYS A 250 -20.02 18.61 9.36
N ALA A 251 -18.89 18.13 9.88
CA ALA A 251 -18.30 18.71 11.11
C ALA A 251 -17.39 19.93 10.86
N ASP A 252 -16.67 20.00 9.74
CA ASP A 252 -15.61 21.03 9.57
C ASP A 252 -16.04 22.34 8.87
N ARG A 253 -17.34 22.63 8.84
CA ARG A 253 -17.85 23.94 8.37
C ARG A 253 -18.27 24.91 9.48
N LYS A 254 -17.95 24.63 10.75
CA LYS A 254 -18.17 25.61 11.83
C LYS A 254 -16.87 26.32 12.22
N THR A 255 -16.73 27.50 11.62
CA THR A 255 -16.07 28.72 12.12
C THR A 255 -15.95 28.88 13.65
N GLY A 256 -14.84 29.51 14.08
CA GLY A 256 -14.70 30.25 15.35
C GLY A 256 -13.29 30.06 15.92
N ALA A 257 -12.33 31.00 15.86
CA ALA A 257 -12.32 32.34 16.48
C ALA A 257 -12.75 32.32 17.95
N SER A 258 -11.92 32.96 18.80
CA SER A 258 -12.05 33.21 20.25
C SER A 258 -11.53 32.09 21.17
N GLU A 259 -10.82 32.32 22.27
CA GLU A 259 -10.01 33.40 22.83
C GLU A 259 -9.37 32.81 24.11
N ASN A 260 -8.22 33.34 24.49
CA ASN A 260 -7.63 33.15 25.82
C ASN A 260 -8.55 33.69 26.92
N GLN A 261 -8.74 32.91 27.98
CA GLN A 261 -8.97 33.32 29.39
C GLN A 261 -8.84 32.01 30.21
N GLY A 262 -7.92 31.84 31.15
CA GLY A 262 -7.66 32.69 32.31
C GLY A 262 -8.43 32.13 33.51
N GLY A 263 -7.84 31.19 34.26
CA GLY A 263 -8.46 30.59 35.44
C GLY A 263 -7.43 29.94 36.37
N GLU A 264 -7.24 30.57 37.53
CA GLU A 264 -6.20 30.32 38.53
C GLU A 264 -6.36 29.02 39.34
N ILE A 265 -5.22 28.32 39.47
CA ILE A 265 -4.56 27.77 40.69
C ILE A 265 -5.44 27.35 41.88
N ASN A 266 -5.30 26.08 42.30
CA ASN A 266 -5.10 25.76 43.73
C ASN A 266 -4.28 24.48 43.90
N GLY A 267 -3.19 24.59 44.66
CA GLY A 267 -2.09 23.65 44.67
C GLY A 267 -2.20 22.48 45.64
N LYS A 268 -1.24 21.58 45.49
CA LYS A 268 -0.54 20.87 46.57
C LYS A 268 0.83 20.45 46.04
N GLU A 269 1.87 21.10 46.53
CA GLU A 269 3.26 20.71 46.35
C GLU A 269 3.52 19.43 47.17
N GLU A 270 3.93 18.36 46.50
CA GLU A 270 4.79 17.33 47.09
C GLU A 270 6.08 17.28 46.27
N LYS A 271 7.20 17.57 46.94
CA LYS A 271 8.55 17.48 46.39
C LYS A 271 8.94 16.00 46.27
N ALA A 272 9.28 15.56 45.07
CA ALA A 272 10.09 14.37 44.85
C ALA A 272 11.00 14.56 43.61
N ASP A 273 12.31 14.57 43.90
CA ASP A 273 13.48 14.30 43.08
C ASP A 273 13.48 14.54 41.56
N GLY A 274 14.43 15.38 41.15
CA GLY A 274 14.77 15.67 39.77
C GLY A 274 15.15 14.42 38.97
N LYS A 275 14.28 14.10 38.01
CA LYS A 275 14.63 13.54 36.71
C LYS A 275 13.83 14.33 35.69
N GLU A 276 14.52 15.04 34.79
CA GLU A 276 13.92 15.54 33.56
C GLU A 276 13.29 14.35 32.83
N SER A 277 11.97 14.26 32.92
CA SER A 277 11.20 13.39 32.04
C SER A 277 11.10 14.12 30.72
N VAL A 278 11.84 13.61 29.73
CA VAL A 278 11.55 13.93 28.33
C VAL A 278 10.15 13.40 28.10
N GLU A 279 9.16 14.30 28.05
CA GLU A 279 7.78 13.96 27.68
C GLU A 279 7.84 13.27 26.31
N ALA A 280 7.67 11.95 26.31
CA ALA A 280 7.44 11.21 25.10
C ALA A 280 6.14 11.78 24.52
N ILE A 281 6.24 12.43 23.36
CA ILE A 281 5.09 12.85 22.59
C ILE A 281 4.33 11.56 22.25
N GLU A 282 3.31 11.23 23.04
CA GLU A 282 2.35 10.18 22.73
C GLU A 282 1.60 10.63 21.48
N ASN A 283 2.11 10.24 20.32
CA ASN A 283 1.50 10.50 19.04
C ASN A 283 0.13 9.78 19.03
N PRO A 284 -1.01 10.47 18.93
CA PRO A 284 -2.32 9.85 19.06
C PRO A 284 -2.48 8.80 17.95
N LYS A 285 -2.61 7.53 18.34
CA LYS A 285 -2.80 6.40 17.41
C LYS A 285 -4.16 6.53 16.74
N ILE A 286 -4.16 6.61 15.41
CA ILE A 286 -5.38 6.51 14.61
C ILE A 286 -6.06 5.16 14.88
N SER A 287 -7.36 5.21 15.17
CA SER A 287 -8.21 4.02 15.13
C SER A 287 -8.58 3.73 13.68
N TRP A 288 -7.73 2.97 12.99
CA TRP A 288 -7.97 2.46 11.63
C TRP A 288 -9.20 1.53 11.52
N VAL A 289 -9.94 1.33 12.62
CA VAL A 289 -11.13 0.49 12.67
C VAL A 289 -12.39 1.33 12.43
N GLU A 290 -12.39 2.57 12.91
CA GLU A 290 -13.60 3.42 12.98
C GLU A 290 -13.48 4.69 12.13
N SER A 291 -12.36 4.88 11.43
CA SER A 291 -12.13 6.04 10.58
C SER A 291 -12.35 5.73 9.10
N ASP A 292 -12.76 6.77 8.35
CA ASP A 292 -12.60 6.76 6.90
C ASP A 292 -11.16 6.36 6.54
N SER A 293 -11.01 5.54 5.50
CA SER A 293 -9.70 5.02 5.10
C SER A 293 -9.58 4.95 3.58
N ALA A 294 -8.39 5.24 3.04
CA ALA A 294 -8.06 5.01 1.63
C ALA A 294 -6.64 4.47 1.48
N GLU A 295 -6.43 3.59 0.49
CA GLU A 295 -5.12 3.04 0.15
C GLU A 295 -4.78 3.38 -1.30
N ALA A 296 -3.54 3.85 -1.50
CA ALA A 296 -3.05 4.28 -2.80
C ALA A 296 -1.63 3.76 -3.05
N LEU A 297 -1.29 3.47 -4.30
CA LEU A 297 0.10 3.18 -4.67
C LEU A 297 0.88 4.47 -4.86
N PHE A 298 2.15 4.45 -4.45
CA PHE A 298 3.14 5.39 -4.94
C PHE A 298 3.97 4.72 -6.04
N LEU A 299 3.97 5.33 -7.22
CA LEU A 299 4.53 4.78 -8.44
C LEU A 299 5.67 5.65 -8.96
N GLN A 300 6.74 5.00 -9.42
CA GLN A 300 7.81 5.64 -10.17
C GLN A 300 7.70 5.32 -11.64
N THR A 301 7.89 6.32 -12.48
CA THR A 301 7.97 6.13 -13.92
C THR A 301 9.25 5.39 -14.26
N ARG A 302 9.14 4.29 -15.00
CA ARG A 302 10.28 3.61 -15.61
C ARG A 302 10.50 4.14 -17.03
N ASP A 303 9.41 4.39 -17.73
CA ASP A 303 9.33 5.10 -18.99
C ASP A 303 7.99 5.87 -19.05
N ASN A 304 7.67 6.51 -20.18
CA ASN A 304 6.50 7.38 -20.31
C ASN A 304 5.15 6.70 -20.06
N ILE A 305 5.07 5.36 -20.09
CA ILE A 305 3.81 4.61 -19.99
C ILE A 305 3.83 3.48 -18.96
N THR A 306 5.01 3.08 -18.47
CA THR A 306 5.18 2.01 -17.48
C THR A 306 5.68 2.53 -16.12
N PHE A 307 5.20 1.86 -15.08
CA PHE A 307 5.38 2.26 -13.70
C PHE A 307 5.88 1.11 -12.85
N GLU A 308 6.85 1.39 -12.00
CA GLU A 308 7.26 0.51 -10.91
C GLU A 308 6.57 0.96 -9.62
N ARG A 309 6.07 0.00 -8.85
CA ARG A 309 5.55 0.22 -7.52
C ARG A 309 6.72 0.53 -6.59
N ALA A 310 6.66 1.67 -5.91
CA ALA A 310 7.68 2.10 -4.95
C ALA A 310 7.18 2.05 -3.50
N GLY A 311 5.87 2.07 -3.29
CA GLY A 311 5.29 1.93 -1.96
C GLY A 311 3.77 1.99 -1.94
N LEU A 312 3.24 1.92 -0.72
CA LEU A 312 1.82 2.07 -0.40
C LEU A 312 1.63 3.30 0.51
N ILE A 313 0.62 4.10 0.20
CA ILE A 313 0.16 5.23 1.01
C ILE A 313 -1.18 4.86 1.62
N GLN A 314 -1.32 5.10 2.91
CA GLN A 314 -2.55 4.87 3.66
C GLN A 314 -3.00 6.20 4.22
N PHE A 315 -4.22 6.60 3.88
CA PHE A 315 -4.87 7.81 4.39
C PHE A 315 -5.93 7.40 5.41
N GLY A 316 -5.90 8.02 6.59
CA GLY A 316 -6.84 7.76 7.67
C GLY A 316 -7.54 9.06 8.09
N GLY A 317 -8.80 8.94 8.48
CA GLY A 317 -9.61 10.07 8.92
C GLY A 317 -10.21 10.87 7.77
N SER A 318 -11.36 11.45 8.05
CA SER A 318 -12.23 12.03 7.02
C SER A 318 -11.65 13.22 6.28
N ASN A 319 -10.79 14.00 6.94
CA ASN A 319 -10.13 15.14 6.29
C ASN A 319 -9.12 14.67 5.24
N ALA A 320 -8.18 13.78 5.61
CA ALA A 320 -7.16 13.28 4.68
C ALA A 320 -7.80 12.47 3.54
N VAL A 321 -8.76 11.60 3.86
CA VAL A 321 -9.48 10.77 2.88
C VAL A 321 -10.34 11.63 1.95
N GLY A 322 -11.09 12.59 2.47
CA GLY A 322 -11.91 13.49 1.64
C GLY A 322 -11.06 14.30 0.65
N ARG A 323 -9.92 14.83 1.12
CA ARG A 323 -8.98 15.62 0.32
C ARG A 323 -8.33 14.83 -0.82
N ILE A 324 -7.88 13.60 -0.55
CA ILE A 324 -7.27 12.76 -1.60
C ILE A 324 -8.32 12.25 -2.60
N LEU A 325 -9.55 11.93 -2.14
CA LEU A 325 -10.63 11.53 -3.03
C LEU A 325 -11.12 12.69 -3.91
N GLU A 326 -11.19 13.91 -3.38
CA GLU A 326 -11.49 15.11 -4.17
C GLU A 326 -10.46 15.28 -5.31
N ALA A 327 -9.16 15.20 -5.01
CA ALA A 327 -8.11 15.24 -6.03
C ALA A 327 -8.25 14.10 -7.04
N HIS A 328 -8.51 12.88 -6.55
CA HIS A 328 -8.69 11.70 -7.39
C HIS A 328 -9.85 11.90 -8.37
N TYR A 329 -11.03 12.32 -7.93
CA TYR A 329 -12.21 12.41 -8.78
C TYR A 329 -12.16 13.51 -9.84
N ILE A 330 -11.37 14.56 -9.65
CA ILE A 330 -11.17 15.61 -10.66
C ILE A 330 -10.04 15.29 -11.65
N ALA A 331 -9.21 14.29 -11.34
CA ALA A 331 -8.08 13.92 -12.18
C ALA A 331 -8.52 13.13 -13.42
N GLU A 332 -7.70 13.20 -14.46
CA GLU A 332 -7.96 12.51 -15.72
C GLU A 332 -7.83 10.99 -15.55
N GLU A 333 -8.82 10.24 -16.02
CA GLU A 333 -8.77 8.79 -16.06
C GLU A 333 -7.86 8.30 -17.18
N ARG A 334 -6.96 7.37 -16.85
CA ARG A 334 -5.97 6.81 -17.75
C ARG A 334 -5.77 5.32 -17.47
N VAL A 335 -5.34 4.59 -18.50
CA VAL A 335 -4.81 3.23 -18.32
C VAL A 335 -3.30 3.34 -18.14
N ILE A 336 -2.79 2.78 -17.03
CA ILE A 336 -1.37 2.74 -16.71
C ILE A 336 -0.89 1.29 -16.63
N THR A 337 0.37 1.03 -16.97
CA THR A 337 0.96 -0.31 -16.90
C THR A 337 1.95 -0.42 -15.74
N LEU A 338 1.70 -1.34 -14.82
CA LEU A 338 2.61 -1.72 -13.74
C LEU A 338 3.53 -2.87 -14.19
N VAL A 339 4.83 -2.77 -13.86
CA VAL A 339 5.87 -3.73 -14.27
C VAL A 339 6.73 -4.27 -13.13
#